data_AF-A0AA39QBE2-F1
#
_entry.id   AF-A0AA39QBE2-F1
#
_cell.length_a   1.000
_cell.length_b   1.000
_cell.length_c   1.000
_cell.angle_alpha   90.00
_cell.angle_beta   90.00
_cell.angle_gamma   90.00
#
_symmetry.space_group_name_H-M   'P 1'
#
loop_
_entity.id
_entity.type
_entity.pdbx_description
1 polymer ?
#
loop_
_entity_poly.entity_id
_entity_poly.type
_entity_poly.pdbx_seq_one_letter_code
_entity_poly.pdbx_strand_id
1 'polypeptide(L)'
;MQVTISLLPVSLSLVQIPRSRLSQLSHPVLHHVLQPSHTFLNITCNEIELSLFADQDILPSFEPIARKDRQRRQRSRSGSNSSRKSVDALEPIEISYEKWSVLQIDSHSDQLDKSGARINELSALLADAGISILYQSSYMCDFIFVKESRLPEALSIFSEAGFDLYSPNSPPASPTAKVLTRANSPDRPPAPPSPRQKSQSPHAGQVNVLTSDLTCVGLADDGAEQWSLKIVKLIAFPDLIKPSPKNKDSTCYPTPITPSSSSSDVRAMPHGRQSDLLSTTPTISFKPPSKHLISPLTPLRIDTTPLPQPATAPSPPVPFFSFTRTSEGSSLTTDVHLLTALFPSHERYLISGFDDEAEEGEEEDSERLFKCLQIDLRRFGLDKHGLVNRFSRVLEDAGINHMYSSTIKTANLLVEKKCALRAQALLRAC
;
A
#
# COMPACT_ATOMS: atom_id res chain seq x y z
N MET A 1 -7.11 17.74 -19.67
CA MET A 1 -5.98 18.25 -18.85
C MET A 1 -4.73 18.17 -19.68
N GLN A 2 -3.75 19.08 -19.56
CA GLN A 2 -2.46 18.87 -20.20
C GLN A 2 -1.65 17.92 -19.32
N VAL A 3 -1.46 16.70 -19.81
CA VAL A 3 -0.77 15.62 -19.10
C VAL A 3 0.32 15.09 -20.02
N THR A 4 1.50 14.95 -19.46
CA THR A 4 2.67 14.40 -20.14
C THR A 4 2.88 12.97 -19.68
N ILE A 5 3.14 12.05 -20.61
CA ILE A 5 3.40 10.65 -20.30
C ILE A 5 4.84 10.29 -20.71
N SER A 6 5.64 9.90 -19.72
CA SER A 6 7.05 9.57 -19.89
C SER A 6 7.28 8.08 -19.64
N LEU A 7 7.90 7.37 -20.58
CA LEU A 7 8.32 5.97 -20.38
C LEU A 7 9.62 5.94 -19.58
N LEU A 8 9.62 5.35 -18.39
CA LEU A 8 10.85 5.21 -17.62
C LEU A 8 11.74 4.08 -18.18
N PRO A 9 13.08 4.25 -18.20
CA PRO A 9 14.03 3.25 -18.69
C PRO A 9 14.26 2.13 -17.67
N VAL A 10 13.18 1.47 -17.23
CA VAL A 10 13.24 0.40 -16.23
C VAL A 10 12.23 -0.70 -16.55
N SER A 11 12.60 -1.93 -16.21
CA SER A 11 11.78 -3.12 -16.35
C SER A 11 11.55 -3.74 -14.97
N LEU A 12 10.32 -3.66 -14.47
CA LEU A 12 10.01 -4.07 -13.11
C LEU A 12 9.64 -5.54 -13.00
N SER A 13 10.01 -6.11 -11.86
CA SER A 13 9.44 -7.32 -11.28
C SER A 13 8.61 -6.98 -10.04
N LEU A 14 7.61 -7.81 -9.75
CA LEU A 14 6.75 -7.62 -8.58
C LEU A 14 6.93 -8.77 -7.62
N VAL A 15 7.12 -8.45 -6.33
CA VAL A 15 7.25 -9.42 -5.25
C VAL A 15 6.18 -9.17 -4.21
N GLN A 16 5.52 -10.25 -3.80
CA GLN A 16 4.51 -10.28 -2.77
C GLN A 16 5.05 -10.99 -1.52
N ILE A 17 4.99 -10.31 -0.38
CA ILE A 17 5.35 -10.85 0.91
C ILE A 17 4.11 -10.87 1.80
N PRO A 18 3.63 -12.06 2.23
CA PRO A 18 2.53 -12.15 3.18
C PRO A 18 2.88 -11.42 4.48
N ARG A 19 1.91 -10.70 5.07
CA ARG A 19 2.17 -9.89 6.28
C ARG A 19 2.70 -10.69 7.45
N SER A 20 2.24 -11.92 7.60
CA SER A 20 2.70 -12.88 8.62
C SER A 20 4.20 -13.20 8.53
N ARG A 21 4.85 -12.93 7.38
CA ARG A 21 6.26 -13.23 7.14
C ARG A 21 7.15 -12.00 7.02
N LEU A 22 6.57 -10.80 7.08
CA LEU A 22 7.31 -9.57 6.86
C LEU A 22 8.48 -9.41 7.84
N SER A 23 8.29 -9.73 9.12
CA SER A 23 9.37 -9.67 10.12
C SER A 23 10.54 -10.61 9.80
N GLN A 24 10.27 -11.77 9.21
CA GLN A 24 11.28 -12.76 8.81
C GLN A 24 11.98 -12.39 7.50
N LEU A 25 11.31 -11.60 6.65
CA LEU A 25 11.73 -11.28 5.29
C LEU A 25 12.01 -9.79 5.09
N SER A 26 12.19 -9.04 6.17
CA SER A 26 12.49 -7.61 6.11
C SER A 26 13.86 -7.34 5.50
N HIS A 27 14.88 -8.14 5.85
CA HIS A 27 16.25 -7.95 5.38
C HIS A 27 16.39 -7.77 3.85
N PRO A 28 15.88 -8.66 2.98
CA PRO A 28 15.96 -8.45 1.54
C PRO A 28 15.16 -7.23 1.05
N VAL A 29 14.11 -6.79 1.76
CA VAL A 29 13.40 -5.54 1.44
C VAL A 29 14.28 -4.33 1.78
N LEU A 30 14.91 -4.34 2.96
CA LEU A 30 15.76 -3.25 3.44
C LEU A 30 16.99 -3.03 2.54
N HIS A 31 17.55 -4.10 1.98
CA HIS A 31 18.65 -4.01 1.02
C HIS A 31 18.32 -3.04 -0.13
N HIS A 32 17.09 -3.12 -0.67
CA HIS A 32 16.66 -2.26 -1.76
C HIS A 32 16.34 -0.84 -1.29
N VAL A 33 15.75 -0.67 -0.10
CA VAL A 33 15.51 0.67 0.47
C VAL A 33 16.82 1.46 0.61
N LEU A 34 17.89 0.79 1.01
CA LEU A 34 19.20 1.40 1.27
C LEU A 34 20.07 1.56 0.02
N GLN A 35 19.65 1.08 -1.15
CA GLN A 35 20.35 1.37 -2.40
C GLN A 35 20.24 2.87 -2.74
N PRO A 36 21.36 3.50 -3.17
CA PRO A 36 21.45 4.95 -3.29
C PRO A 36 20.66 5.52 -4.48
N SER A 37 20.45 4.71 -5.53
CA SER A 37 19.80 5.15 -6.76
C SER A 37 18.77 4.12 -7.21
N HIS A 38 17.56 4.57 -7.50
CA HIS A 38 16.52 3.76 -8.14
C HIS A 38 15.96 4.53 -9.32
N THR A 39 15.85 3.90 -10.49
CA THR A 39 14.99 4.45 -11.55
C THR A 39 13.54 4.44 -11.07
N PHE A 40 13.13 3.35 -10.42
CA PHE A 40 11.82 3.23 -9.80
C PHE A 40 11.82 2.16 -8.70
N LEU A 41 11.27 2.52 -7.53
CA LEU A 41 11.00 1.62 -6.42
C LEU A 41 9.65 1.99 -5.79
N ASN A 42 8.73 1.04 -5.69
CA ASN A 42 7.52 1.18 -4.87
C ASN A 42 7.45 0.05 -3.84
N ILE A 43 7.16 0.41 -2.59
CA ILE A 43 6.91 -0.49 -1.48
C ILE A 43 5.57 -0.11 -0.87
N THR A 44 4.55 -0.92 -1.12
CA THR A 44 3.23 -0.74 -0.55
C THR A 44 2.95 -1.86 0.44
N CYS A 45 2.55 -1.52 1.66
CA CYS A 45 2.23 -2.47 2.69
C CYS A 45 0.84 -2.20 3.25
N ASN A 46 0.02 -3.24 3.39
CA ASN A 46 -1.36 -3.12 3.81
C ASN A 46 -1.75 -4.23 4.82
N GLU A 47 -3.03 -4.53 5.02
CA GLU A 47 -3.43 -5.57 6.00
C GLU A 47 -3.13 -7.00 5.55
N ILE A 48 -2.98 -7.23 4.24
CA ILE A 48 -2.87 -8.56 3.63
C ILE A 48 -1.41 -8.86 3.26
N GLU A 49 -0.69 -7.88 2.71
CA GLU A 49 0.64 -8.08 2.15
C GLU A 49 1.55 -6.85 2.23
N LEU A 50 2.83 -7.09 2.00
CA LEU A 50 3.74 -6.10 1.43
C LEU A 50 3.97 -6.45 -0.04
N SER A 51 3.87 -5.46 -0.91
CA SER A 51 4.07 -5.55 -2.35
C SER A 51 5.22 -4.63 -2.75
N LEU A 52 6.19 -5.20 -3.47
CA LEU A 52 7.41 -4.54 -3.90
C LEU A 52 7.45 -4.51 -5.43
N PHE A 53 7.48 -3.32 -6.02
CA PHE A 53 7.67 -3.11 -7.45
C PHE A 53 9.04 -2.45 -7.64
N ALA A 54 9.98 -3.18 -8.23
CA ALA A 54 11.36 -2.73 -8.36
C ALA A 54 12.02 -3.42 -9.56
N ASP A 55 13.24 -3.03 -9.90
CA ASP A 55 14.01 -3.62 -11.00
C ASP A 55 14.19 -5.15 -10.81
N GLN A 56 14.54 -5.85 -11.87
CA GLN A 56 14.82 -7.29 -11.86
C GLN A 56 16.00 -7.65 -10.94
N ASP A 57 16.83 -6.68 -10.54
CA ASP A 57 17.91 -6.87 -9.58
C ASP A 57 17.42 -7.35 -8.20
N ILE A 58 16.11 -7.22 -7.89
CA ILE A 58 15.54 -7.73 -6.66
C ILE A 58 15.39 -9.25 -6.65
N LEU A 59 15.22 -9.87 -7.83
CA LEU A 59 14.85 -11.28 -7.95
C LEU A 59 15.85 -12.23 -7.27
N PRO A 60 17.18 -12.06 -7.39
CA PRO A 60 18.15 -12.91 -6.71
C PRO A 60 17.95 -13.00 -5.18
N SER A 61 17.40 -11.97 -4.55
CA SER A 61 17.14 -11.94 -3.10
C SER A 61 15.91 -12.76 -2.70
N PHE A 62 14.93 -12.91 -3.61
CA PHE A 62 13.63 -13.53 -3.32
C PHE A 62 13.45 -14.91 -3.99
N GLU A 63 14.08 -15.17 -5.13
CA GLU A 63 13.96 -16.44 -5.85
C GLU A 63 14.34 -17.68 -5.02
N PRO A 64 15.44 -17.68 -4.24
CA PRO A 64 15.77 -18.83 -3.40
C PRO A 64 14.68 -19.12 -2.36
N ILE A 65 14.04 -18.07 -1.84
CA ILE A 65 12.97 -18.14 -0.84
C ILE A 65 11.71 -18.70 -1.49
N ALA A 66 11.29 -18.14 -2.62
CA ALA A 66 10.12 -18.60 -3.39
C ALA A 66 10.28 -20.07 -3.83
N ARG A 67 11.48 -20.46 -4.28
CA ARG A 67 11.79 -21.85 -4.66
C ARG A 67 11.67 -22.80 -3.48
N LYS A 68 12.19 -22.42 -2.30
CA LYS A 68 12.08 -23.21 -1.07
C LYS A 68 10.63 -23.37 -0.63
N ASP A 69 9.82 -22.32 -0.74
CA ASP A 69 8.39 -22.35 -0.42
C ASP A 69 7.61 -23.30 -1.35
N ARG A 70 7.88 -23.24 -2.67
CA ARG A 70 7.30 -24.16 -3.66
C ARG A 70 7.67 -25.62 -3.37
N GLN A 71 8.93 -25.90 -3.05
CA GLN A 71 9.39 -27.25 -2.72
C GLN A 71 8.73 -27.80 -1.44
N ARG A 72 8.59 -26.96 -0.40
CA ARG A 72 7.88 -27.35 0.83
C ARG A 72 6.44 -27.73 0.53
N ARG A 73 5.73 -26.91 -0.25
CA ARG A 73 4.34 -27.16 -0.63
C ARG A 73 4.15 -28.46 -1.42
N GLN A 74 5.09 -28.79 -2.30
CA GLN A 74 5.05 -30.05 -3.06
C GLN A 74 5.25 -31.28 -2.15
N ARG A 75 6.21 -31.22 -1.22
CA ARG A 75 6.48 -32.34 -0.29
C ARG A 75 5.31 -32.62 0.64
N SER A 76 4.59 -31.58 1.09
CA SER A 76 3.40 -31.73 1.93
C SER A 76 2.24 -32.46 1.24
N ARG A 77 2.21 -32.49 -0.10
CA ARG A 77 1.14 -33.14 -0.88
C ARG A 77 1.42 -34.62 -1.18
N SER A 78 2.69 -35.06 -1.13
CA SER A 78 3.10 -36.42 -1.51
C SER A 78 3.27 -37.38 -0.32
N GLY A 79 3.05 -36.94 0.91
CA GLY A 79 3.21 -37.76 2.11
C GLY A 79 1.89 -38.20 2.72
N SER A 80 1.50 -39.47 2.51
CA SER A 80 0.34 -40.14 3.10
C SER A 80 0.41 -40.37 4.63
N ASN A 81 1.11 -39.52 5.39
CA ASN A 81 1.18 -39.63 6.85
C ASN A 81 0.28 -38.59 7.52
N SER A 82 -0.99 -38.98 7.65
CA SER A 82 -1.98 -38.37 8.51
C SER A 82 -1.62 -38.54 9.99
N SER A 83 -0.73 -37.72 10.57
CA SER A 83 -0.77 -37.52 12.04
C SER A 83 -0.04 -36.31 12.62
N ARG A 84 0.75 -35.56 11.84
CA ARG A 84 1.33 -34.30 12.34
C ARG A 84 0.58 -33.13 11.71
N LYS A 85 -0.44 -32.63 12.41
CA LYS A 85 -1.00 -31.28 12.19
C LYS A 85 0.20 -30.33 12.09
N SER A 86 0.54 -29.93 10.87
CA SER A 86 1.60 -28.97 10.60
C SER A 86 1.14 -27.63 11.14
N VAL A 87 1.59 -27.29 12.34
CA VAL A 87 1.32 -26.03 13.05
C VAL A 87 1.90 -24.82 12.30
N ASP A 88 2.66 -25.01 11.21
CA ASP A 88 3.39 -23.91 10.56
C ASP A 88 3.37 -23.99 9.02
N ALA A 89 2.16 -23.98 8.43
CA ALA A 89 2.01 -23.81 6.99
C ALA A 89 2.18 -22.32 6.62
N LEU A 90 3.42 -21.84 6.62
CA LEU A 90 3.76 -20.48 6.21
C LEU A 90 3.21 -20.19 4.81
N GLU A 91 2.54 -19.04 4.65
CA GLU A 91 2.07 -18.56 3.35
C GLU A 91 3.29 -18.28 2.44
N PRO A 92 3.31 -18.79 1.19
CA PRO A 92 4.44 -18.59 0.29
C PRO A 92 4.54 -17.14 -0.18
N ILE A 93 5.76 -16.68 -0.46
CA ILE A 93 5.92 -15.44 -1.24
C ILE A 93 5.55 -15.69 -2.71
N GLU A 94 5.04 -14.67 -3.39
CA GLU A 94 4.74 -14.72 -4.83
C GLU A 94 5.65 -13.75 -5.58
N ILE A 95 6.12 -14.19 -6.75
CA ILE A 95 6.96 -13.39 -7.64
C ILE A 95 6.27 -13.39 -9.01
N SER A 96 5.99 -12.20 -9.54
CA SER A 96 5.62 -12.02 -10.93
C SER A 96 6.90 -12.06 -11.76
N TYR A 97 7.04 -13.09 -12.60
CA TYR A 97 8.14 -13.21 -13.58
C TYR A 97 7.85 -12.47 -14.88
N GLU A 98 6.62 -11.98 -15.04
CA GLU A 98 6.29 -11.08 -16.13
C GLU A 98 6.90 -9.72 -15.86
N LYS A 99 7.43 -9.11 -16.92
CA LYS A 99 8.09 -7.81 -16.88
C LYS A 99 7.08 -6.69 -17.11
N TRP A 100 7.25 -5.61 -16.36
CA TRP A 100 6.36 -4.46 -16.39
C TRP A 100 7.14 -3.18 -16.70
N SER A 101 6.63 -2.43 -17.66
CA SER A 101 7.11 -1.09 -17.98
C SER A 101 6.36 -0.05 -17.16
N VAL A 102 7.03 1.05 -16.84
CA VAL A 102 6.48 2.14 -16.04
C VAL A 102 6.27 3.35 -16.94
N LEU A 103 5.03 3.83 -16.99
CA LEU A 103 4.67 5.10 -17.57
C LEU A 103 4.48 6.09 -16.41
N GLN A 104 5.31 7.11 -16.36
CA GLN A 104 5.17 8.24 -15.45
C GLN A 104 4.21 9.26 -16.07
N ILE A 105 3.34 9.82 -15.24
CA ILE A 105 2.29 10.76 -15.63
C ILE A 105 2.49 12.07 -14.88
N ASP A 106 2.95 13.09 -15.59
CA ASP A 106 3.20 14.42 -15.05
C ASP A 106 2.03 15.35 -15.38
N SER A 107 1.44 15.94 -14.35
CA SER A 107 0.38 16.93 -14.50
C SER A 107 0.91 18.31 -14.12
N HIS A 108 0.76 19.28 -15.02
CA HIS A 108 1.32 20.62 -14.87
C HIS A 108 0.46 21.60 -14.05
N SER A 109 -0.75 21.22 -13.59
CA SER A 109 -1.66 22.18 -12.94
C SER A 109 -2.51 21.70 -11.75
N ASP A 110 -2.72 20.39 -11.55
CA ASP A 110 -3.70 19.90 -10.55
C ASP A 110 -3.35 18.48 -10.03
N GLN A 111 -2.16 18.30 -9.43
CA GLN A 111 -1.69 16.95 -9.10
C GLN A 111 -2.60 16.23 -8.09
N LEU A 112 -3.07 16.90 -7.03
CA LEU A 112 -3.87 16.24 -5.99
C LEU A 112 -5.38 16.40 -6.20
N ASP A 113 -5.86 17.61 -6.47
CA ASP A 113 -7.30 17.97 -6.48
C ASP A 113 -8.13 17.33 -7.60
N LYS A 114 -7.47 16.85 -8.67
CA LYS A 114 -8.13 16.19 -9.81
C LYS A 114 -7.51 14.84 -10.16
N SER A 115 -6.86 14.20 -9.18
CA SER A 115 -6.25 12.88 -9.36
C SER A 115 -7.28 11.84 -9.82
N GLY A 116 -8.47 11.80 -9.22
CA GLY A 116 -9.53 10.84 -9.55
C GLY A 116 -9.96 10.88 -11.01
N ALA A 117 -10.22 12.09 -11.53
CA ALA A 117 -10.60 12.33 -12.92
C ALA A 117 -9.51 11.86 -13.90
N ARG A 118 -8.24 12.19 -13.60
CA ARG A 118 -7.08 11.79 -14.40
C ARG A 118 -6.91 10.27 -14.41
N ILE A 119 -7.05 9.61 -13.26
CA ILE A 119 -7.00 8.15 -13.17
C ILE A 119 -8.11 7.52 -14.02
N ASN A 120 -9.34 8.03 -13.91
CA ASN A 120 -10.48 7.53 -14.69
C ASN A 120 -10.21 7.65 -16.21
N GLU A 121 -9.84 8.83 -16.68
CA GLU A 121 -9.56 9.12 -18.10
C GLU A 121 -8.48 8.20 -18.67
N LEU A 122 -7.30 8.16 -18.03
CA LEU A 122 -6.16 7.38 -18.53
C LEU A 122 -6.43 5.87 -18.48
N SER A 123 -7.07 5.39 -17.40
CA SER A 123 -7.38 3.97 -17.27
C SER A 123 -8.52 3.51 -18.17
N ALA A 124 -9.44 4.39 -18.56
CA ALA A 124 -10.53 4.07 -19.49
C ALA A 124 -9.99 3.62 -20.85
N LEU A 125 -9.03 4.39 -21.40
CA LEU A 125 -8.42 4.12 -22.70
C LEU A 125 -7.81 2.71 -22.76
N LEU A 126 -7.08 2.33 -21.71
CA LEU A 126 -6.44 1.02 -21.64
C LEU A 126 -7.44 -0.09 -21.31
N ALA A 127 -8.47 0.20 -20.50
CA ALA A 127 -9.52 -0.75 -20.18
C ALA A 127 -10.35 -1.13 -21.42
N ASP A 128 -10.68 -0.17 -22.28
CA ASP A 128 -11.43 -0.38 -23.53
C ASP A 128 -10.65 -1.25 -24.52
N ALA A 129 -9.31 -1.17 -24.49
CA ALA A 129 -8.41 -2.04 -25.25
C ALA A 129 -8.12 -3.39 -24.55
N GLY A 130 -8.74 -3.66 -23.39
CA GLY A 130 -8.53 -4.90 -22.64
C GLY A 130 -7.14 -5.04 -22.03
N ILE A 131 -6.40 -3.94 -21.85
CA ILE A 131 -5.06 -3.92 -21.28
C ILE A 131 -5.16 -3.90 -19.75
N SER A 132 -4.56 -4.90 -19.10
CA SER A 132 -4.43 -4.92 -17.64
C SER A 132 -3.34 -3.96 -17.20
N ILE A 133 -3.63 -3.18 -16.16
CA ILE A 133 -2.71 -2.20 -15.59
C ILE A 133 -2.70 -2.29 -14.08
N LEU A 134 -1.58 -1.86 -13.50
CA LEU A 134 -1.53 -1.41 -12.12
C LEU A 134 -1.34 0.11 -12.13
N TYR A 135 -1.79 0.76 -11.07
CA TYR A 135 -1.69 2.21 -10.89
C TYR A 135 -1.09 2.54 -9.54
N GLN A 136 -0.16 3.49 -9.50
CA GLN A 136 0.37 4.07 -8.28
C GLN A 136 0.37 5.59 -8.33
N SER A 137 -0.39 6.19 -7.44
CA SER A 137 -0.29 7.61 -7.13
C SER A 137 0.81 7.87 -6.10
N SER A 138 1.54 8.97 -6.30
CA SER A 138 2.54 9.46 -5.37
C SER A 138 2.31 10.95 -5.08
N TYR A 139 3.13 11.54 -4.21
CA TYR A 139 3.07 12.99 -3.97
C TYR A 139 3.48 13.81 -5.20
N MET A 140 4.41 13.29 -6.02
CA MET A 140 5.03 14.05 -7.13
C MET A 140 4.33 13.84 -8.48
N CYS A 141 3.88 12.62 -8.74
CA CYS A 141 3.27 12.22 -10.00
C CYS A 141 2.52 10.89 -9.86
N ASP A 142 1.85 10.48 -10.93
CA ASP A 142 1.21 9.16 -11.01
C ASP A 142 2.03 8.21 -11.89
N PHE A 143 1.84 6.91 -11.70
CA PHE A 143 2.49 5.85 -12.47
C PHE A 143 1.49 4.80 -12.94
N ILE A 144 1.54 4.46 -14.22
CA ILE A 144 0.83 3.32 -14.81
C ILE A 144 1.85 2.23 -15.12
N PHE A 145 1.59 1.03 -14.62
CA PHE A 145 2.38 -0.16 -14.96
C PHE A 145 1.63 -0.95 -16.02
N VAL A 146 2.33 -1.22 -17.12
CA VAL A 146 1.81 -2.05 -18.20
C VAL A 146 2.77 -3.21 -18.41
N LYS A 147 2.24 -4.41 -18.64
CA LYS A 147 3.05 -5.56 -19.07
C LYS A 147 3.85 -5.18 -20.31
N GLU A 148 5.15 -5.50 -20.35
CA GLU A 148 6.02 -5.16 -21.48
C GLU A 148 5.47 -5.63 -22.83
N SER A 149 4.83 -6.80 -22.83
CA SER A 149 4.18 -7.40 -24.01
C SER A 149 3.04 -6.56 -24.59
N ARG A 150 2.45 -5.65 -23.80
CA ARG A 150 1.32 -4.77 -24.17
C ARG A 150 1.73 -3.30 -24.26
N LEU A 151 2.98 -2.95 -23.95
CA LEU A 151 3.47 -1.57 -23.96
C LEU A 151 3.31 -0.89 -25.33
N PRO A 152 3.67 -1.50 -26.48
CA PRO A 152 3.55 -0.83 -27.78
C PRO A 152 2.10 -0.43 -28.10
N GLU A 153 1.14 -1.28 -27.71
CA GLU A 153 -0.29 -1.02 -27.89
C GLU A 153 -0.76 0.11 -26.97
N ALA A 154 -0.34 0.11 -25.69
CA ALA A 154 -0.66 1.18 -24.75
C ALA A 154 -0.14 2.55 -25.20
N LEU A 155 1.09 2.61 -25.71
CA LEU A 155 1.67 3.85 -26.25
C LEU A 155 0.93 4.32 -27.52
N SER A 156 0.51 3.41 -28.40
CA SER A 156 -0.32 3.78 -29.58
C SER A 156 -1.63 4.41 -29.15
N ILE A 157 -2.31 3.81 -28.17
CA ILE A 157 -3.59 4.29 -27.64
C ILE A 157 -3.45 5.71 -27.06
N PHE A 158 -2.41 5.96 -26.25
CA PHE A 158 -2.18 7.29 -25.69
C PHE A 158 -1.81 8.32 -26.77
N SER A 159 -0.98 7.95 -27.73
CA SER A 159 -0.62 8.80 -28.87
C SER A 159 -1.85 9.18 -29.71
N GLU A 160 -2.71 8.21 -30.02
CA GLU A 160 -3.95 8.40 -30.79
C GLU A 160 -4.98 9.25 -30.03
N ALA A 161 -5.00 9.15 -28.70
CA ALA A 161 -5.80 10.01 -27.83
C ALA A 161 -5.22 11.43 -27.67
N GLY A 162 -4.03 11.70 -28.23
CA GLY A 162 -3.42 13.03 -28.27
C GLY A 162 -2.57 13.40 -27.06
N PHE A 163 -2.10 12.41 -26.28
CA PHE A 163 -1.15 12.66 -25.18
C PHE A 163 0.28 12.85 -25.68
N ASP A 164 1.02 13.76 -25.06
CA ASP A 164 2.43 13.98 -25.35
C ASP A 164 3.26 12.85 -24.71
N LEU A 165 3.94 12.07 -25.57
CA LEU A 165 4.73 10.91 -25.17
C LEU A 165 6.23 11.20 -25.22
N TYR A 166 6.92 10.95 -24.12
CA TYR A 166 8.38 11.06 -24.01
C TYR A 166 9.02 9.70 -23.78
N SER A 167 10.08 9.41 -24.52
CA SER A 167 10.91 8.22 -24.32
C SER A 167 12.37 8.61 -24.15
N PRO A 168 13.12 7.98 -23.24
CA PRO A 168 14.54 8.26 -23.02
C PRO A 168 15.40 8.01 -24.27
N ASN A 169 14.88 7.24 -25.24
CA ASN A 169 15.56 6.94 -26.51
C ASN A 169 15.20 7.91 -27.65
N SER A 170 14.30 8.88 -27.43
CA SER A 170 14.08 9.95 -28.40
C SER A 170 15.07 11.09 -28.12
N PRO A 171 15.89 11.51 -29.10
CA PRO A 171 16.77 12.67 -28.90
C PRO A 171 15.93 13.90 -28.54
N PRO A 172 16.45 14.85 -27.73
CA PRO A 172 15.74 16.07 -27.39
C PRO A 172 15.54 16.89 -28.67
N ALA A 173 14.38 16.71 -29.30
CA ALA A 173 14.00 17.57 -30.39
C ALA A 173 13.62 18.93 -29.78
N SER A 174 14.33 19.97 -30.22
CA SER A 174 13.97 21.39 -30.11
C SER A 174 12.44 21.60 -30.18
N PRO A 175 11.87 22.63 -29.52
CA PRO A 175 10.43 22.82 -29.35
C PRO A 175 9.74 23.09 -30.70
N THR A 176 9.45 22.02 -31.40
CA THR A 176 8.60 21.95 -32.57
C THR A 176 8.03 20.55 -32.52
N ALA A 177 6.77 20.47 -32.08
CA ALA A 177 5.98 19.26 -32.08
C ALA A 177 6.19 18.53 -33.42
N LYS A 178 6.87 17.38 -33.39
CA LYS A 178 6.81 16.44 -34.50
C LYS A 178 5.53 15.65 -34.34
N VAL A 179 4.46 16.29 -34.78
CA VAL A 179 3.22 15.64 -35.19
C VAL A 179 3.60 14.49 -36.13
N LEU A 180 3.40 13.25 -35.70
CA LEU A 180 3.43 12.08 -36.58
C LEU A 180 2.13 12.06 -37.40
N THR A 181 2.02 12.96 -38.37
CA THR A 181 0.93 12.92 -39.36
C THR A 181 1.22 11.90 -40.44
N ARG A 182 0.49 10.78 -40.36
CA ARG A 182 -0.35 10.19 -41.41
C ARG A 182 0.23 10.11 -42.84
N ALA A 183 0.41 8.88 -43.32
CA ALA A 183 0.22 8.54 -44.74
C ALA A 183 -1.11 7.78 -44.91
N ASN A 184 -1.96 8.27 -45.82
CA ASN A 184 -3.25 7.65 -46.23
C ASN A 184 -3.05 6.20 -46.71
N SER A 185 -4.01 5.28 -46.54
CA SER A 185 -5.18 5.03 -47.41
C SER A 185 -5.94 3.74 -46.94
N PRO A 186 -7.02 3.28 -47.60
CA PRO A 186 -8.43 3.68 -47.47
C PRO A 186 -9.34 2.57 -46.88
N ASP A 187 -10.58 2.95 -46.55
CA ASP A 187 -11.79 2.15 -46.31
C ASP A 187 -11.65 0.68 -45.87
N ARG A 188 -11.91 0.43 -44.58
CA ARG A 188 -12.22 -0.91 -44.05
C ARG A 188 -13.72 -1.00 -43.73
N PRO A 189 -14.47 -1.96 -44.30
CA PRO A 189 -15.88 -2.15 -43.96
C PRO A 189 -16.04 -2.68 -42.52
N PRO A 190 -17.21 -2.47 -41.89
CA PRO A 190 -17.45 -2.81 -40.49
C PRO A 190 -17.31 -4.31 -40.25
N ALA A 191 -16.42 -4.69 -39.34
CA ALA A 191 -16.28 -6.07 -38.87
C ALA A 191 -17.47 -6.45 -37.97
N PRO A 192 -17.98 -7.69 -38.04
CA PRO A 192 -19.11 -8.15 -37.25
C PRO A 192 -18.77 -8.19 -35.76
N PRO A 193 -19.75 -7.98 -34.87
CA PRO A 193 -19.54 -8.02 -33.43
C PRO A 193 -19.07 -9.41 -32.99
N SER A 194 -17.88 -9.48 -32.41
CA SER A 194 -17.42 -10.68 -31.72
C SER A 194 -18.36 -10.98 -30.54
N PRO A 195 -18.62 -12.26 -30.24
CA PRO A 195 -19.54 -12.63 -29.18
C PRO A 195 -18.98 -12.13 -27.85
N ARG A 196 -19.65 -11.13 -27.27
CA ARG A 196 -19.46 -10.68 -25.89
C ARG A 196 -19.48 -11.90 -24.98
N GLN A 197 -18.31 -12.36 -24.57
CA GLN A 197 -18.22 -13.21 -23.40
C GLN A 197 -18.77 -12.39 -22.24
N LYS A 198 -19.94 -12.79 -21.74
CA LYS A 198 -20.49 -12.31 -20.47
C LYS A 198 -19.49 -12.70 -19.39
N SER A 199 -18.47 -11.87 -19.19
CA SER A 199 -17.61 -12.00 -18.03
C SER A 199 -18.50 -11.75 -16.81
N GLN A 200 -18.61 -12.78 -15.97
CA GLN A 200 -19.33 -12.67 -14.70
C GLN A 200 -18.80 -11.44 -13.98
N SER A 201 -19.71 -10.52 -13.64
CA SER A 201 -19.36 -9.26 -13.00
C SER A 201 -18.57 -9.57 -11.73
N PRO A 202 -17.33 -9.08 -11.61
CA PRO A 202 -16.63 -9.07 -10.34
C PRO A 202 -17.50 -8.31 -9.35
N HIS A 203 -18.22 -8.97 -8.43
CA HIS A 203 -18.70 -8.22 -7.28
C HIS A 203 -17.44 -7.68 -6.61
N ALA A 204 -17.32 -6.36 -6.50
CA ALA A 204 -16.22 -5.79 -5.75
C ALA A 204 -16.24 -6.47 -4.38
N GLY A 205 -15.23 -7.30 -4.12
CA GLY A 205 -15.12 -8.04 -2.87
C GLY A 205 -15.15 -7.06 -1.69
N GLN A 206 -15.37 -7.60 -0.50
CA GLN A 206 -15.38 -6.88 0.78
C GLN A 206 -14.49 -5.62 0.80
N VAL A 207 -15.10 -4.45 0.60
CA VAL A 207 -14.41 -3.15 0.69
C VAL A 207 -14.21 -2.85 2.18
N ASN A 208 -12.95 -2.88 2.62
CA ASN A 208 -12.56 -2.57 3.99
C ASN A 208 -12.08 -1.11 4.08
N VAL A 209 -12.64 -0.32 4.99
CA VAL A 209 -12.14 1.04 5.28
C VAL A 209 -11.16 0.92 6.43
N LEU A 210 -9.90 1.28 6.18
CA LEU A 210 -8.87 1.25 7.21
C LEU A 210 -9.09 2.39 8.22
N THR A 211 -8.78 2.13 9.49
CA THR A 211 -9.07 3.06 10.59
C THR A 211 -8.14 4.27 10.63
N SER A 212 -6.93 4.16 10.07
CA SER A 212 -5.93 5.22 10.04
C SER A 212 -6.40 6.45 9.25
N ASP A 213 -6.01 7.63 9.73
CA ASP A 213 -6.06 8.87 8.95
C ASP A 213 -4.71 8.99 8.24
N LEU A 214 -4.74 8.99 6.91
CA LEU A 214 -3.54 8.97 6.09
C LEU A 214 -3.24 10.35 5.52
N THR A 215 -1.97 10.62 5.29
CA THR A 215 -1.50 11.75 4.48
C THR A 215 -0.45 11.26 3.50
N CYS A 216 -0.25 12.00 2.41
CA CYS A 216 0.77 11.77 1.40
C CYS A 216 1.74 12.95 1.40
N VAL A 217 3.03 12.68 1.51
CA VAL A 217 4.07 13.72 1.58
C VAL A 217 5.25 13.42 0.67
N GLY A 218 5.94 14.47 0.24
CA GLY A 218 7.26 14.37 -0.38
C GLY A 218 8.34 14.19 0.68
N LEU A 219 9.44 13.57 0.31
CA LEU A 219 10.63 13.45 1.17
C LEU A 219 11.79 14.20 0.50
N ALA A 220 12.48 15.03 1.28
CA ALA A 220 13.54 15.88 0.78
C ALA A 220 14.77 15.06 0.34
N ASP A 221 15.34 15.37 -0.82
CA ASP A 221 16.44 14.60 -1.41
C ASP A 221 17.76 14.78 -0.65
N ASP A 222 18.01 15.96 -0.09
CA ASP A 222 19.18 16.26 0.76
C ASP A 222 19.18 15.43 2.06
N GLY A 223 18.00 15.04 2.51
CA GLY A 223 17.75 14.20 3.68
C GLY A 223 17.76 12.69 3.43
N ALA A 224 18.09 12.22 2.21
CA ALA A 224 17.91 10.84 1.77
C ALA A 224 18.38 9.78 2.78
N GLU A 225 19.59 9.90 3.31
CA GLU A 225 20.15 8.95 4.27
C GLU A 225 19.36 8.92 5.58
N GLN A 226 18.94 10.10 6.06
CA GLN A 226 18.27 10.26 7.35
C GLN A 226 16.86 9.68 7.30
N TRP A 227 16.08 10.05 6.29
CA TRP A 227 14.72 9.52 6.16
C TRP A 227 14.72 8.05 5.71
N SER A 228 15.74 7.55 5.00
CA SER A 228 15.83 6.12 4.63
C SER A 228 15.87 5.24 5.88
N LEU A 229 16.53 5.67 6.96
CA LEU A 229 16.52 4.97 8.24
C LEU A 229 15.12 4.96 8.90
N LYS A 230 14.30 5.99 8.65
CA LYS A 230 12.89 6.02 9.11
C LYS A 230 12.05 5.00 8.35
N ILE A 231 12.28 4.85 7.04
CA ILE A 231 11.65 3.79 6.22
C ILE A 231 12.09 2.39 6.69
N VAL A 232 13.37 2.21 7.02
CA VAL A 232 13.86 0.96 7.64
C VAL A 232 13.11 0.66 8.94
N LYS A 233 12.96 1.65 9.82
CA LYS A 233 12.21 1.51 11.08
C LYS A 233 10.75 1.14 10.81
N LEU A 234 10.11 1.79 9.83
CA LEU A 234 8.73 1.52 9.42
C LEU A 234 8.52 0.08 8.94
N ILE A 235 9.45 -0.46 8.15
CA ILE A 235 9.32 -1.81 7.57
C ILE A 235 9.70 -2.91 8.56
N ALA A 236 10.84 -2.75 9.24
CA ALA A 236 11.44 -3.84 10.03
C ALA A 236 11.11 -3.77 11.53
N PHE A 237 10.79 -2.58 12.05
CA PHE A 237 10.57 -2.36 13.48
C PHE A 237 9.34 -1.48 13.77
N PRO A 238 8.16 -1.78 13.19
CA PRO A 238 6.97 -0.94 13.35
C PRO A 238 6.55 -0.79 14.83
N ASP A 239 6.77 -1.81 15.66
CA ASP A 239 6.45 -1.79 17.09
C ASP A 239 7.28 -0.78 17.90
N LEU A 240 8.42 -0.32 17.35
CA LEU A 240 9.27 0.71 17.97
C LEU A 240 8.82 2.13 17.64
N ILE A 241 7.79 2.28 16.82
CA ILE A 241 7.19 3.58 16.50
C ILE A 241 6.04 3.78 17.48
N LYS A 242 6.27 4.58 18.52
CA LYS A 242 5.24 4.93 19.50
C LYS A 242 4.55 6.21 19.03
N PRO A 243 3.32 6.14 18.51
CA PRO A 243 2.58 7.33 18.17
C PRO A 243 2.34 8.12 19.46
N SER A 244 2.44 9.45 19.39
CA SER A 244 2.07 10.28 20.54
C SER A 244 0.62 9.95 20.95
N PRO A 245 0.32 9.76 22.25
CA PRO A 245 -1.02 9.45 22.68
C PRO A 245 -1.99 10.52 22.18
N LYS A 246 -3.09 10.09 21.54
CA LYS A 246 -4.20 10.98 21.17
C LYS A 246 -4.60 11.76 22.42
N ASN A 247 -4.44 13.08 22.42
CA ASN A 247 -5.08 13.92 23.43
C ASN A 247 -6.59 13.70 23.28
N LYS A 248 -7.14 12.85 24.15
CA LYS A 248 -8.58 12.65 24.30
C LYS A 248 -9.11 13.76 25.18
N ASP A 249 -9.08 15.01 24.74
CA ASP A 249 -9.74 16.09 25.47
C ASP A 249 -10.34 17.11 24.49
N SER A 250 -11.54 16.78 24.04
CA SER A 250 -12.52 17.76 23.57
C SER A 250 -13.91 17.29 24.01
N THR A 251 -14.05 17.06 25.32
CA THR A 251 -15.36 17.11 25.98
C THR A 251 -15.40 18.38 26.81
N CYS A 252 -16.11 19.35 26.27
CA CYS A 252 -16.52 20.60 26.90
C CYS A 252 -17.08 20.34 28.31
N TYR A 253 -16.46 20.93 29.33
CA TYR A 253 -17.10 21.27 30.59
C TYR A 253 -16.66 22.67 31.01
N PRO A 254 -17.58 23.51 31.52
CA PRO A 254 -17.30 24.89 31.83
C PRO A 254 -16.44 25.02 33.09
N THR A 255 -15.49 25.94 33.00
CA THR A 255 -14.67 26.47 34.09
C THR A 255 -15.50 26.99 35.26
N PRO A 256 -14.98 26.84 36.48
CA PRO A 256 -15.12 27.89 37.48
C PRO A 256 -13.75 28.54 37.75
N ILE A 257 -13.78 29.87 37.63
CA ILE A 257 -12.76 30.87 37.91
C ILE A 257 -12.40 30.85 39.41
N THR A 258 -11.13 31.11 39.75
CA THR A 258 -10.59 32.01 40.82
C THR A 258 -9.29 31.44 41.48
N PRO A 259 -8.47 32.23 42.20
CA PRO A 259 -7.34 32.97 41.61
C PRO A 259 -5.98 32.63 42.27
N SER A 260 -4.95 33.21 41.68
CA SER A 260 -3.52 33.28 42.07
C SER A 260 -3.16 33.24 43.56
N SER A 261 -2.09 32.50 43.89
CA SER A 261 -1.01 32.99 44.77
C SER A 261 0.26 32.13 44.68
N SER A 262 1.37 32.84 44.57
CA SER A 262 2.77 32.43 44.73
C SER A 262 3.11 31.79 46.08
N SER A 263 4.04 30.83 46.11
CA SER A 263 5.31 30.95 46.89
C SER A 263 6.11 29.64 46.90
N SER A 264 7.42 29.83 46.87
CA SER A 264 8.55 28.90 47.01
C SER A 264 8.56 28.05 48.29
N ASP A 265 9.18 26.87 48.23
CA ASP A 265 10.17 26.31 49.21
C ASP A 265 10.44 24.83 48.85
N VAL A 266 11.64 24.43 48.40
CA VAL A 266 12.83 24.06 49.19
C VAL A 266 12.56 22.99 50.25
N ARG A 267 12.88 21.71 49.97
CA ARG A 267 13.98 20.92 50.58
C ARG A 267 13.87 19.39 50.36
N ALA A 268 15.06 18.81 50.20
CA ALA A 268 15.55 17.56 50.78
C ALA A 268 15.18 16.19 50.15
N MET A 269 16.21 15.62 49.51
CA MET A 269 16.55 14.19 49.43
C MET A 269 16.49 13.50 50.82
N PRO A 270 16.31 12.17 50.88
CA PRO A 270 17.50 11.31 51.02
C PRO A 270 17.45 9.92 50.34
N HIS A 271 18.66 9.41 50.06
CA HIS A 271 19.19 8.02 50.14
C HIS A 271 18.27 6.84 49.70
N GLY A 272 18.68 5.95 48.80
CA GLY A 272 19.97 5.27 48.73
C GLY A 272 19.87 3.87 49.38
N ARG A 273 19.54 2.84 48.59
CA ARG A 273 19.71 1.40 48.87
C ARG A 273 19.78 0.68 47.52
N GLN A 274 20.96 0.43 46.97
CA GLN A 274 21.85 -0.72 47.22
C GLN A 274 21.14 -2.07 46.97
N SER A 275 21.49 -2.63 45.82
CA SER A 275 21.09 -3.92 45.28
C SER A 275 21.97 -5.01 45.87
N ASP A 276 21.35 -6.03 46.47
CA ASP A 276 22.02 -7.30 46.75
C ASP A 276 21.60 -8.32 45.67
N LEU A 277 22.63 -8.82 44.98
CA LEU A 277 22.62 -10.06 44.22
C LEU A 277 22.49 -11.23 45.20
N LEU A 278 21.72 -12.27 44.84
CA LEU A 278 22.14 -13.67 45.00
C LEU A 278 21.21 -14.62 44.23
N SER A 279 21.88 -15.56 43.59
CA SER A 279 21.41 -16.71 42.80
C SER A 279 20.54 -17.68 43.60
N THR A 280 19.55 -18.32 42.97
CA THR A 280 19.14 -19.71 43.29
C THR A 280 18.42 -20.39 42.12
N THR A 281 18.59 -21.70 42.07
CA THR A 281 18.49 -22.67 40.98
C THR A 281 17.08 -23.20 40.65
N PRO A 282 16.88 -23.95 39.55
CA PRO A 282 15.55 -24.36 39.08
C PRO A 282 15.08 -25.66 39.76
N THR A 283 13.84 -25.68 40.23
CA THR A 283 13.21 -26.92 40.74
C THR A 283 12.21 -27.45 39.71
N ILE A 284 12.56 -28.60 39.14
CA ILE A 284 11.74 -29.42 38.26
C ILE A 284 10.66 -30.10 39.11
N SER A 285 9.38 -29.91 38.76
CA SER A 285 8.26 -30.64 39.37
C SER A 285 7.56 -31.48 38.32
N PHE A 286 7.78 -32.79 38.41
CA PHE A 286 7.07 -33.84 37.66
C PHE A 286 5.68 -34.07 38.27
N LYS A 287 4.64 -34.18 37.44
CA LYS A 287 3.34 -34.77 37.80
C LYS A 287 2.99 -35.95 36.89
N PRO A 288 2.38 -37.02 37.43
CA PRO A 288 2.28 -38.35 36.81
C PRO A 288 1.11 -38.51 35.82
N PRO A 289 1.12 -39.57 34.99
CA PRO A 289 0.09 -39.84 34.00
C PRO A 289 -1.12 -40.53 34.63
N SER A 290 -2.32 -39.98 34.43
CA SER A 290 -3.57 -40.64 34.85
C SER A 290 -4.25 -41.31 33.65
N LYS A 291 -4.68 -42.55 33.88
CA LYS A 291 -5.17 -43.51 32.89
C LYS A 291 -6.66 -43.33 32.59
N HIS A 292 -7.01 -43.78 31.40
CA HIS A 292 -8.32 -43.89 30.76
C HIS A 292 -9.53 -44.23 31.67
N LEU A 293 -10.64 -43.53 31.42
CA LEU A 293 -11.98 -44.08 31.56
C LEU A 293 -12.75 -43.85 30.26
N ILE A 294 -13.19 -44.95 29.66
CA ILE A 294 -14.07 -45.03 28.50
C ILE A 294 -15.49 -44.88 29.03
N SER A 295 -16.31 -44.03 28.41
CA SER A 295 -17.75 -43.97 28.64
C SER A 295 -18.49 -43.69 27.34
N PRO A 296 -19.74 -44.19 27.22
CA PRO A 296 -20.32 -44.65 25.96
C PRO A 296 -20.93 -43.53 25.11
N LEU A 297 -21.02 -43.84 23.81
CA LEU A 297 -21.57 -43.03 22.74
C LEU A 297 -23.04 -42.63 23.00
N THR A 298 -23.30 -41.33 23.03
CA THR A 298 -24.65 -40.75 22.89
C THR A 298 -24.87 -40.16 21.49
N PRO A 299 -26.11 -40.16 20.97
CA PRO A 299 -26.40 -39.89 19.57
C PRO A 299 -26.34 -38.40 19.23
N LEU A 300 -25.91 -38.11 18.00
CA LEU A 300 -25.83 -36.78 17.37
C LEU A 300 -27.16 -36.02 17.47
N ARG A 301 -27.17 -34.92 18.24
CA ARG A 301 -28.10 -33.81 18.07
C ARG A 301 -27.45 -32.75 17.19
N ILE A 302 -28.12 -32.38 16.10
CA ILE A 302 -27.78 -31.24 15.27
C ILE A 302 -28.24 -29.99 16.04
N ASP A 303 -27.33 -29.40 16.81
CA ASP A 303 -27.54 -28.09 17.42
C ASP A 303 -27.16 -26.99 16.42
N THR A 304 -28.15 -26.21 15.99
CA THR A 304 -28.01 -24.94 15.27
C THR A 304 -27.62 -23.81 16.23
N THR A 305 -26.50 -23.97 16.94
CA THR A 305 -25.84 -22.88 17.66
C THR A 305 -24.88 -22.15 16.71
N PRO A 306 -24.95 -20.82 16.59
CA PRO A 306 -24.00 -20.06 15.79
C PRO A 306 -22.59 -20.28 16.36
N LEU A 307 -21.66 -20.69 15.49
CA LEU A 307 -20.25 -20.86 15.85
C LEU A 307 -19.74 -19.56 16.53
N PRO A 308 -18.94 -19.66 17.60
CA PRO A 308 -18.20 -18.53 18.11
C PRO A 308 -17.34 -17.97 16.97
N GLN A 309 -17.51 -16.70 16.65
CA GLN A 309 -16.60 -15.99 15.76
C GLN A 309 -15.18 -16.20 16.30
N PRO A 310 -14.22 -16.66 15.47
CA PRO A 310 -12.82 -16.70 15.90
C PRO A 310 -12.42 -15.30 16.33
N ALA A 311 -11.84 -15.18 17.53
CA ALA A 311 -11.32 -13.93 18.07
C ALA A 311 -10.55 -13.20 16.96
N THR A 312 -11.00 -12.00 16.60
CA THR A 312 -10.37 -11.16 15.59
C THR A 312 -8.89 -11.03 15.94
N ALA A 313 -8.02 -11.53 15.05
CA ALA A 313 -6.59 -11.32 15.18
C ALA A 313 -6.32 -9.83 15.38
N PRO A 314 -5.38 -9.44 16.25
CA PRO A 314 -5.07 -8.03 16.47
C PRO A 314 -4.68 -7.39 15.13
N SER A 315 -5.24 -6.21 14.86
CA SER A 315 -4.89 -5.42 13.67
C SER A 315 -3.38 -5.16 13.66
N PRO A 316 -2.73 -5.20 12.49
CA PRO A 316 -1.29 -4.94 12.42
C PRO A 316 -0.98 -3.52 12.92
N PRO A 317 0.21 -3.30 13.53
CA PRO A 317 0.60 -2.01 14.10
C PRO A 317 0.54 -0.85 13.09
N VAL A 318 0.85 -1.14 11.83
CA VAL A 318 0.80 -0.20 10.71
C VAL A 318 -0.15 -0.76 9.66
N PRO A 319 -1.42 -0.34 9.59
CA PRO A 319 -2.39 -0.95 8.69
C PRO A 319 -2.11 -0.65 7.22
N PHE A 320 -1.51 0.50 6.92
CA PHE A 320 -1.16 0.89 5.56
C PHE A 320 0.04 1.85 5.51
N PHE A 321 0.93 1.64 4.54
CA PHE A 321 1.82 2.67 4.01
C PHE A 321 2.16 2.38 2.54
N SER A 322 2.51 3.43 1.79
CA SER A 322 3.09 3.32 0.45
C SER A 322 4.29 4.26 0.36
N PHE A 323 5.44 3.70 -0.01
CA PHE A 323 6.67 4.45 -0.24
C PHE A 323 7.07 4.30 -1.71
N THR A 324 7.29 5.43 -2.38
CA THR A 324 7.75 5.46 -3.78
C THR A 324 9.02 6.30 -3.87
N ARG A 325 10.07 5.77 -4.50
CA ARG A 325 11.31 6.48 -4.81
C ARG A 325 11.58 6.38 -6.31
N THR A 326 11.87 7.51 -6.93
CA THR A 326 12.25 7.65 -8.33
C THR A 326 13.46 8.56 -8.47
N SER A 327 13.91 8.82 -9.70
CA SER A 327 14.93 9.83 -9.97
C SER A 327 14.45 11.27 -9.73
N GLU A 328 13.14 11.52 -9.68
CA GLU A 328 12.58 12.86 -9.50
C GLU A 328 12.26 13.20 -8.05
N GLY A 329 12.26 12.20 -7.19
CA GLY A 329 12.01 12.39 -5.77
C GLY A 329 11.42 11.16 -5.10
N SER A 330 11.19 11.30 -3.81
CA SER A 330 10.63 10.27 -2.95
C SER A 330 9.34 10.74 -2.29
N SER A 331 8.42 9.82 -2.04
CA SER A 331 7.14 10.10 -1.38
C SER A 331 6.76 9.01 -0.39
N LEU A 332 6.04 9.40 0.64
CA LEU A 332 5.51 8.51 1.65
C LEU A 332 4.04 8.83 1.91
N THR A 333 3.20 7.81 1.77
CA THR A 333 1.80 7.83 2.21
C THR A 333 1.66 6.96 3.44
N THR A 334 1.27 7.52 4.58
CA THR A 334 1.15 6.75 5.83
C THR A 334 0.22 7.42 6.83
N ASP A 335 -0.01 6.76 7.97
CA ASP A 335 -0.79 7.28 9.08
C ASP A 335 -0.15 8.54 9.66
N VAL A 336 -0.95 9.59 9.88
CA VAL A 336 -0.45 10.90 10.34
C VAL A 336 0.27 10.82 11.69
N HIS A 337 -0.20 9.97 12.61
CA HIS A 337 0.45 9.80 13.90
C HIS A 337 1.76 9.02 13.77
N LEU A 338 1.81 8.06 12.84
CA LEU A 338 3.04 7.35 12.50
C LEU A 338 4.07 8.30 11.87
N LEU A 339 3.62 9.17 10.95
CA LEU A 339 4.47 10.17 10.32
C LEU A 339 5.07 11.12 11.36
N THR A 340 4.24 11.64 12.28
CA THR A 340 4.70 12.53 13.36
C THR A 340 5.69 11.83 14.31
N ALA A 341 5.54 10.52 14.52
CA ALA A 341 6.46 9.74 15.34
C ALA A 341 7.77 9.38 14.62
N LEU A 342 7.73 9.26 13.28
CA LEU A 342 8.93 9.02 12.46
C LEU A 342 9.75 10.30 12.26
N PHE A 343 9.06 11.44 12.11
CA PHE A 343 9.63 12.77 11.85
C PHE A 343 9.14 13.76 12.91
N PRO A 344 9.80 13.81 14.08
CA PRO A 344 9.52 14.81 15.11
C PRO A 344 9.74 16.23 14.57
N SER A 345 9.24 17.25 15.27
CA SER A 345 9.25 18.65 14.81
C SER A 345 10.61 19.14 14.29
N HIS A 346 11.73 18.75 14.93
CA HIS A 346 13.07 19.15 14.52
C HIS A 346 13.60 18.45 13.26
N GLU A 347 12.92 17.41 12.77
CA GLU A 347 13.26 16.65 11.56
C GLU A 347 12.23 16.89 10.43
N ARG A 348 11.26 17.80 10.61
CA ARG A 348 10.22 18.06 9.59
C ARG A 348 10.76 18.64 8.29
N TYR A 349 11.96 19.22 8.31
CA TYR A 349 12.67 19.64 7.09
C TYR A 349 12.93 18.47 6.11
N LEU A 350 12.87 17.22 6.58
CA LEU A 350 12.99 16.02 5.74
C LEU A 350 11.72 15.72 4.94
N ILE A 351 10.62 16.45 5.19
CA ILE A 351 9.32 16.25 4.55
C ILE A 351 8.97 17.52 3.75
N SER A 352 8.61 17.34 2.48
CA SER A 352 8.09 18.41 1.63
C SER A 352 6.56 18.42 1.67
N GLY A 353 5.95 19.60 1.78
CA GLY A 353 4.48 19.77 1.84
C GLY A 353 3.91 19.96 3.25
N PHE A 354 4.76 19.98 4.27
CA PHE A 354 4.47 20.55 5.60
C PHE A 354 5.02 21.98 5.64
N ASP A 355 4.48 22.88 4.82
CA ASP A 355 4.88 24.29 4.93
C ASP A 355 4.29 24.89 6.22
N ASP A 356 5.13 25.67 6.89
CA ASP A 356 4.93 26.36 8.18
C ASP A 356 3.85 27.48 8.15
N GLU A 357 2.85 27.40 7.27
CA GLU A 357 1.71 28.36 7.25
C GLU A 357 0.56 27.94 8.18
N ALA A 358 0.86 27.20 9.25
CA ALA A 358 -0.08 26.96 10.35
C ALA A 358 -0.16 28.15 11.34
N GLU A 359 -0.04 29.39 10.85
CA GLU A 359 -0.46 30.56 11.60
C GLU A 359 -1.97 30.76 11.39
N GLU A 360 -2.72 30.36 12.42
CA GLU A 360 -4.09 30.79 12.74
C GLU A 360 -5.24 30.25 11.86
N GLY A 361 -5.57 28.96 12.03
CA GLY A 361 -6.87 28.42 11.63
C GLY A 361 -7.03 26.92 11.92
N GLU A 362 -7.48 26.56 13.13
CA GLU A 362 -7.67 25.16 13.59
C GLU A 362 -8.71 24.33 12.79
N GLU A 363 -9.28 24.86 11.69
CA GLU A 363 -10.33 24.20 10.90
C GLU A 363 -9.86 23.60 9.56
N GLU A 364 -8.70 23.99 8.99
CA GLU A 364 -8.26 23.51 7.66
C GLU A 364 -7.46 22.18 7.67
N ASP A 365 -6.92 21.76 8.81
CA ASP A 365 -6.05 20.56 8.92
C ASP A 365 -6.76 19.24 8.56
N SER A 366 -8.11 19.21 8.58
CA SER A 366 -8.89 18.04 8.22
C SER A 366 -9.05 17.84 6.71
N GLU A 367 -8.74 18.84 5.88
CA GLU A 367 -9.05 18.82 4.45
C GLU A 367 -8.12 17.94 3.62
N ARG A 368 -6.91 17.65 4.10
CA ARG A 368 -5.93 16.78 3.41
C ARG A 368 -5.81 15.37 3.98
N LEU A 369 -6.72 14.97 4.87
CA LEU A 369 -6.71 13.64 5.46
C LEU A 369 -7.47 12.63 4.59
N PHE A 370 -6.81 11.52 4.31
CA PHE A 370 -7.35 10.43 3.52
C PHE A 370 -7.76 9.22 4.37
N LYS A 371 -8.77 8.51 3.90
CA LYS A 371 -9.08 7.13 4.31
C LYS A 371 -8.73 6.18 3.18
N CYS A 372 -8.11 5.06 3.53
CA CYS A 372 -7.84 3.98 2.58
C CYS A 372 -9.01 2.99 2.55
N LEU A 373 -9.56 2.79 1.36
CA LEU A 373 -10.53 1.77 1.04
C LEU A 373 -9.78 0.63 0.34
N GLN A 374 -9.51 -0.44 1.09
CA GLN A 374 -8.83 -1.62 0.61
C GLN A 374 -9.84 -2.62 0.03
N ILE A 375 -9.63 -2.99 -1.23
CA ILE A 375 -10.41 -4.00 -1.95
C ILE A 375 -9.53 -5.23 -2.17
N ASP A 376 -10.00 -6.39 -1.71
CA ASP A 376 -9.32 -7.67 -1.92
C ASP A 376 -9.50 -8.16 -3.37
N LEU A 377 -8.38 -8.28 -4.09
CA LEU A 377 -8.31 -8.70 -5.47
C LEU A 377 -7.64 -10.07 -5.68
N ARG A 378 -7.40 -10.85 -4.62
CA ARG A 378 -6.75 -12.19 -4.70
C ARG A 378 -7.40 -13.15 -5.71
N ARG A 379 -8.67 -12.93 -6.03
CA ARG A 379 -9.46 -13.75 -6.96
C ARG A 379 -9.30 -13.36 -8.44
N PHE A 380 -8.77 -12.18 -8.74
CA PHE A 380 -8.70 -11.65 -10.11
C PHE A 380 -7.34 -11.88 -10.78
N GLY A 381 -6.27 -11.90 -9.98
CA GLY A 381 -4.91 -11.96 -10.51
C GLY A 381 -4.53 -10.71 -11.30
N LEU A 382 -3.34 -10.73 -11.91
CA LEU A 382 -2.75 -9.58 -12.61
C LEU A 382 -3.23 -9.42 -14.07
N ASP A 383 -3.98 -10.40 -14.60
CA ASP A 383 -4.46 -10.40 -15.99
C ASP A 383 -5.81 -9.68 -16.18
N LYS A 384 -6.51 -9.39 -15.07
CA LYS A 384 -7.84 -8.78 -15.14
C LYS A 384 -7.74 -7.28 -15.44
N HIS A 385 -8.11 -6.90 -16.66
CA HIS A 385 -8.21 -5.50 -17.06
C HIS A 385 -9.48 -4.80 -16.54
N GLY A 386 -9.45 -3.46 -16.59
CA GLY A 386 -10.58 -2.59 -16.28
C GLY A 386 -10.91 -2.40 -14.80
N LEU A 387 -10.15 -3.00 -13.87
CA LEU A 387 -10.40 -2.85 -12.43
C LEU A 387 -10.17 -1.40 -11.96
N VAL A 388 -9.01 -0.82 -12.33
CA VAL A 388 -8.67 0.57 -12.01
C VAL A 388 -9.73 1.52 -12.56
N ASN A 389 -10.07 1.39 -13.85
CA ASN A 389 -11.10 2.23 -14.47
C ASN A 389 -12.46 2.08 -13.79
N ARG A 390 -12.90 0.85 -13.51
CA ARG A 390 -14.20 0.62 -12.89
C ARG A 390 -14.34 1.31 -11.54
N PHE A 391 -13.35 1.16 -10.65
CA PHE A 391 -13.41 1.79 -9.34
C PHE A 391 -13.30 3.32 -9.46
N SER A 392 -12.37 3.80 -10.28
CA SER A 392 -12.17 5.24 -10.48
C SER A 392 -13.39 5.92 -11.10
N ARG A 393 -14.02 5.28 -12.10
CA ARG A 393 -15.25 5.79 -12.72
C ARG A 393 -16.38 5.93 -11.72
N VAL A 394 -16.58 4.94 -10.85
CA VAL A 394 -17.66 4.99 -9.85
C VAL A 394 -17.48 6.14 -8.87
N LEU A 395 -16.23 6.40 -8.45
CA LEU A 395 -15.93 7.52 -7.55
C LEU A 395 -16.04 8.86 -8.30
N GLU A 396 -15.53 8.94 -9.52
CA GLU A 396 -15.57 10.14 -10.35
C GLU A 396 -17.00 10.53 -10.74
N ASP A 397 -17.84 9.58 -11.15
CA ASP A 397 -19.26 9.80 -11.46
C ASP A 397 -20.02 10.34 -10.22
N ALA A 398 -19.50 10.09 -9.01
CA ALA A 398 -20.03 10.58 -7.75
C ALA A 398 -19.36 11.90 -7.27
N GLY A 399 -18.40 12.44 -8.02
CA GLY A 399 -17.61 13.62 -7.67
C GLY A 399 -16.69 13.40 -6.47
N ILE A 400 -16.17 12.18 -6.30
CA ILE A 400 -15.24 11.83 -5.23
C ILE A 400 -13.84 11.72 -5.82
N ASN A 401 -12.99 12.69 -5.50
CA ASN A 401 -11.58 12.64 -5.85
C ASN A 401 -10.85 11.54 -5.05
N HIS A 402 -9.84 10.92 -5.65
CA HIS A 402 -9.10 9.81 -5.03
C HIS A 402 -7.70 9.62 -5.60
N MET A 403 -6.79 9.15 -4.76
CA MET A 403 -5.52 8.54 -5.19
C MET A 403 -5.68 7.03 -5.26
N TYR A 404 -4.83 6.36 -6.05
CA TYR A 404 -4.91 4.91 -6.24
C TYR A 404 -3.57 4.23 -5.99
N SER A 405 -3.57 3.18 -5.16
CA SER A 405 -2.38 2.36 -4.91
C SER A 405 -2.66 0.88 -5.11
N SER A 406 -2.10 0.32 -6.19
CA SER A 406 -2.25 -1.10 -6.56
C SER A 406 -1.19 -1.97 -5.91
N THR A 407 -1.59 -3.09 -5.33
CA THR A 407 -0.66 -4.17 -4.97
C THR A 407 -0.96 -5.41 -5.81
N ILE A 408 -0.19 -6.49 -5.62
CA ILE A 408 -0.45 -7.75 -6.34
C ILE A 408 -1.83 -8.33 -5.99
N LYS A 409 -2.28 -8.18 -4.74
CA LYS A 409 -3.51 -8.78 -4.22
C LYS A 409 -4.60 -7.77 -3.87
N THR A 410 -4.38 -6.46 -3.97
CA THR A 410 -5.36 -5.45 -3.55
C THR A 410 -5.37 -4.19 -4.41
N ALA A 411 -6.49 -3.47 -4.36
CA ALA A 411 -6.57 -2.06 -4.71
C ALA A 411 -6.79 -1.24 -3.44
N ASN A 412 -6.03 -0.14 -3.29
CA ASN A 412 -6.10 0.74 -2.13
C ASN A 412 -6.46 2.14 -2.64
N LEU A 413 -7.71 2.54 -2.47
CA LEU A 413 -8.19 3.85 -2.89
C LEU A 413 -8.13 4.81 -1.71
N LEU A 414 -7.39 5.90 -1.85
CA LEU A 414 -7.32 6.94 -0.84
C LEU A 414 -8.28 8.05 -1.20
N VAL A 415 -9.31 8.24 -0.38
CA VAL A 415 -10.33 9.27 -0.56
C VAL A 415 -10.33 10.19 0.63
N GLU A 416 -10.75 11.44 0.46
CA GLU A 416 -10.90 12.37 1.58
C GLU A 416 -11.77 11.75 2.69
N LYS A 417 -11.37 12.00 3.95
CA LYS A 417 -12.00 11.42 5.13
C LYS A 417 -13.52 11.64 5.17
N LYS A 418 -13.98 12.83 4.77
CA LYS A 418 -15.41 13.18 4.70
C LYS A 418 -16.20 12.34 3.68
N CYS A 419 -15.53 11.84 2.64
CA CYS A 419 -16.15 11.05 1.56
C CYS A 419 -16.05 9.53 1.78
N ALA A 420 -15.29 9.06 2.77
CA ALA A 420 -14.93 7.64 2.92
C ALA A 420 -16.12 6.67 3.01
N LEU A 421 -17.14 6.99 3.81
CA LEU A 421 -18.32 6.13 3.95
C LEU A 421 -19.17 6.09 2.68
N ARG A 422 -19.30 7.23 1.99
CA ARG A 422 -20.01 7.33 0.71
C ARG A 422 -19.27 6.54 -0.37
N ALA A 423 -17.95 6.71 -0.47
CA ALA A 423 -17.10 5.94 -1.38
C ALA A 423 -17.20 4.43 -1.12
N GLN A 424 -17.20 4.00 0.15
CA GLN A 424 -17.34 2.58 0.51
C GLN A 424 -18.68 2.01 0.05
N ALA A 425 -19.78 2.74 0.26
CA ALA A 425 -21.11 2.31 -0.17
C ALA A 425 -21.18 2.15 -1.70
N LEU A 426 -20.64 3.12 -2.44
CA LEU A 426 -20.58 3.08 -3.91
C LEU A 426 -19.75 1.89 -4.41
N LEU A 427 -18.54 1.70 -3.88
CA LEU A 427 -17.65 0.62 -4.30
C LEU A 427 -18.21 -0.77 -3.96
N ARG A 428 -18.96 -0.92 -2.87
CA ARG A 428 -19.65 -2.19 -2.54
C ARG A 428 -20.80 -2.53 -3.49
N ALA A 429 -21.40 -1.52 -4.11
CA ALA A 429 -22.47 -1.70 -5.08
C ALA A 429 -21.96 -2.05 -6.49
N CYS A 430 -20.63 -2.05 -6.70
CA CYS A 430 -20.01 -2.19 -8.02
C CYS A 430 -20.01 -3.59 -8.58
#